data_AF-A0A093V2S3-F1
#
_entry.id   AF-A0A093V2S3-F1
#
_cell.length_a   1.000
_cell.length_b   1.000
_cell.length_c   1.000
_cell.angle_alpha   90.00
_cell.angle_beta   90.00
_cell.angle_gamma   90.00
#
_symmetry.space_group_name_H-M   'P 1'
#
loop_
_entity.id
_entity.type
_entity.pdbx_description
1 polymer ?
#
loop_
_entity_poly.entity_id
_entity_poly.type
_entity_poly.pdbx_seq_one_letter_code
_entity_poly.pdbx_strand_id
1 'polypeptide(L)'
;MAASSSDLEGLHAFITGAAGVVGSHTIQEFLDLGCYVTSHDSKPYELPPHKYTDRLNSFYGETTERGLNRSMQEAMNKFGPINILILNAGSTEESHKHPLWNLPLDMWEETCQKDSRRIFVTVKQFLRSAKASQDAQSGREIKNLAIVVVGSSEPEGHAIHDGVPYDLIQRLRKEITQLNRKARINAVVPGGFIETRTQSEYASKILPMKHPKPSQDTSLQLKALVRATTFLASHSEAGHLSGECLGVDNVNEGRLVWRGNEAISFSKSLTSQALTIRSVPRPLLPASKNKIRVAVTIDLDAVSGWLGTGYSTENVLADYSAGFFAAQVGVPRLVEMLKRTGIANKVTWFIPGHSAESFPEEVQQVVDTGCEIGLHGYAHEGAYSLTVQQERDILERCIDIMTKLTGKRPVGYRAPLYQVRETTLDLLEEYGFEYEGQSTHLGQIDSSLTDHDCQPFFAPHRPPLQPIDYRKPASSWMHPIPDSSSDTDSTSGRRELVEIPCNYYMEDMTPMQFLPHVHNSHGYVDVRSIEQMWKDRFLWIREHETNPIFTIIMHPDTSGMAHVIGMVERMVRWLQSWGDEVEFMQAGEMARWWLAENEEDW
;
A
#
# COMPACT_ATOMS: atom_id res chain seq x y z
N MET A 1 23.60 -31.42 20.35
CA MET A 1 23.12 -30.42 19.38
C MET A 1 24.24 -30.23 18.36
N ALA A 2 24.11 -30.82 17.17
CA ALA A 2 25.08 -30.61 16.09
C ALA A 2 24.97 -29.16 15.62
N ALA A 3 26.11 -28.49 15.39
CA ALA A 3 26.13 -27.18 14.73
C ALA A 3 25.41 -27.33 13.38
N SER A 4 24.45 -26.46 13.08
CA SER A 4 23.75 -26.48 11.80
C SER A 4 24.75 -26.11 10.70
N SER A 5 25.28 -27.11 9.99
CA SER A 5 26.09 -26.91 8.79
C SER A 5 25.24 -26.16 7.75
N SER A 6 25.72 -25.02 7.26
CA SER A 6 25.09 -24.31 6.13
C SER A 6 25.02 -25.23 4.91
N ASP A 7 23.95 -25.15 4.11
CA ASP A 7 23.85 -25.90 2.85
C ASP A 7 24.85 -25.42 1.77
N LEU A 8 25.58 -24.34 2.07
CA LEU A 8 26.68 -23.81 1.29
C LEU A 8 28.02 -24.51 1.58
N GLU A 9 28.14 -25.21 2.71
CA GLU A 9 29.38 -25.85 3.12
C GLU A 9 29.90 -26.84 2.05
N GLY A 10 31.18 -26.72 1.71
CA GLY A 10 31.84 -27.54 0.70
C GLY A 10 31.49 -27.23 -0.75
N LEU A 11 30.66 -26.21 -1.03
CA LEU A 11 30.39 -25.75 -2.39
C LEU A 11 31.51 -24.83 -2.89
N HIS A 12 31.68 -24.78 -4.21
CA HIS A 12 32.64 -23.92 -4.88
C HIS A 12 31.98 -22.65 -5.41
N ALA A 13 32.38 -21.49 -4.86
CA ALA A 13 31.93 -20.18 -5.28
C ALA A 13 33.01 -19.45 -6.10
N PHE A 14 32.62 -18.89 -7.24
CA PHE A 14 33.44 -18.00 -8.05
C PHE A 14 32.97 -16.56 -7.85
N ILE A 15 33.84 -15.69 -7.33
CA ILE A 15 33.49 -14.33 -6.90
C ILE A 15 34.31 -13.31 -7.69
N THR A 16 33.64 -12.42 -8.43
CA THR A 16 34.30 -11.32 -9.16
C THR A 16 34.37 -10.04 -8.33
N GLY A 17 35.25 -9.10 -8.69
CA GLY A 17 35.39 -7.83 -7.95
C GLY A 17 36.03 -8.02 -6.58
N ALA A 18 36.92 -9.01 -6.47
CA ALA A 18 37.55 -9.44 -5.22
C ALA A 18 38.32 -8.33 -4.50
N ALA A 19 38.92 -7.40 -5.23
CA ALA A 19 39.67 -6.28 -4.66
C ALA A 19 38.76 -5.15 -4.14
N GLY A 20 37.45 -5.20 -4.42
CA GLY A 20 36.45 -4.26 -3.94
C GLY A 20 36.00 -4.52 -2.49
N VAL A 21 35.39 -3.51 -1.86
CA VAL A 21 34.88 -3.61 -0.48
C VAL A 21 33.84 -4.72 -0.35
N VAL A 22 32.83 -4.74 -1.23
CA VAL A 22 31.79 -5.77 -1.21
C VAL A 22 32.38 -7.14 -1.52
N GLY A 23 33.19 -7.26 -2.58
CA GLY A 23 33.77 -8.55 -3.00
C GLY A 23 34.66 -9.18 -1.92
N SER A 24 35.51 -8.39 -1.27
CA SER A 24 36.37 -8.89 -0.19
C SER A 24 35.59 -9.41 1.02
N HIS A 25 34.49 -8.75 1.39
CA HIS A 25 33.64 -9.20 2.51
C HIS A 25 32.80 -10.42 2.13
N THR A 26 32.30 -10.49 0.88
CA THR A 26 31.62 -11.68 0.38
C THR A 26 32.55 -12.90 0.36
N ILE A 27 33.80 -12.74 -0.07
CA ILE A 27 34.80 -13.82 -0.03
C ILE A 27 34.97 -14.34 1.41
N GLN A 28 35.13 -13.43 2.36
CA GLN A 28 35.30 -13.76 3.77
C GLN A 28 34.10 -14.54 4.33
N GLU A 29 32.87 -14.10 4.05
CA GLU A 29 31.64 -14.76 4.51
C GLU A 29 31.49 -16.18 3.91
N PHE A 30 31.73 -16.35 2.60
CA PHE A 30 31.66 -17.67 1.97
C PHE A 30 32.72 -18.62 2.52
N LEU A 31 33.93 -18.14 2.81
CA LEU A 31 34.96 -18.94 3.47
C LEU A 31 34.58 -19.31 4.91
N ASP A 32 33.94 -18.41 5.65
CA ASP A 32 33.43 -18.68 7.01
C ASP A 32 32.28 -19.70 7.00
N LEU A 33 31.46 -19.73 5.94
CA LEU A 33 30.40 -20.71 5.73
C LEU A 33 30.89 -22.09 5.23
N GLY A 34 32.20 -22.27 5.07
CA GLY A 34 32.77 -23.56 4.68
C GLY A 34 32.91 -23.77 3.17
N CYS A 35 32.69 -22.76 2.33
CA CYS A 35 32.85 -22.87 0.88
C CYS A 35 34.32 -22.96 0.47
N TYR A 36 34.55 -23.50 -0.73
CA TYR A 36 35.74 -23.24 -1.54
C TYR A 36 35.48 -21.98 -2.37
N VAL A 37 36.42 -21.05 -2.41
CA VAL A 37 36.26 -19.76 -3.09
C VAL A 37 37.36 -19.56 -4.10
N THR A 38 36.97 -19.30 -5.34
CA THR A 38 37.85 -18.71 -6.36
C THR A 38 37.54 -17.22 -6.51
N SER A 39 38.51 -16.36 -6.22
CA SER A 39 38.38 -14.91 -6.35
C SER A 39 38.97 -14.42 -7.67
N HIS A 40 38.29 -13.51 -8.37
CA HIS A 40 38.75 -12.94 -9.64
C HIS A 40 38.65 -11.41 -9.66
N ASP A 41 39.73 -10.73 -10.01
CA ASP A 41 39.76 -9.28 -10.19
C ASP A 41 40.86 -8.87 -11.19
N SER A 42 40.78 -7.66 -11.74
CA SER A 42 41.86 -7.07 -12.53
C SER A 42 42.99 -6.53 -11.64
N LYS A 43 42.69 -6.23 -10.37
CA LYS A 43 43.67 -5.84 -9.35
C LYS A 43 44.06 -7.03 -8.47
N PRO A 44 45.30 -7.09 -7.96
CA PRO A 44 45.67 -8.13 -7.00
C PRO A 44 44.83 -8.00 -5.72
N TYR A 45 44.40 -9.13 -5.18
CA TYR A 45 43.67 -9.22 -3.92
C TYR A 45 44.38 -10.23 -3.01
N GLU A 46 44.76 -9.80 -1.82
CA GLU A 46 45.38 -10.63 -0.79
C GLU A 46 44.51 -10.60 0.47
N LEU A 47 44.07 -11.77 0.93
CA LEU A 47 43.46 -11.92 2.25
C LEU A 47 44.55 -11.93 3.33
N PRO A 48 44.23 -11.59 4.60
CA PRO A 48 45.15 -11.76 5.71
C PRO A 48 45.66 -13.21 5.75
N PRO A 49 46.98 -13.43 5.79
CA PRO A 49 47.54 -14.76 5.66
C PRO A 49 47.11 -15.64 6.84
N HIS A 50 47.01 -16.96 6.58
CA HIS A 50 46.93 -18.08 7.55
C HIS A 50 45.57 -18.72 7.90
N LYS A 51 44.40 -18.19 7.49
CA LYS A 51 43.10 -18.81 7.89
C LYS A 51 42.43 -19.72 6.85
N TYR A 52 42.65 -19.52 5.53
CA TYR A 52 41.88 -20.21 4.47
C TYR A 52 42.69 -20.71 3.27
N THR A 53 44.00 -20.93 3.40
CA THR A 53 44.90 -21.27 2.27
C THR A 53 44.44 -22.48 1.44
N ASP A 54 43.78 -23.46 2.06
CA ASP A 54 43.33 -24.68 1.37
C ASP A 54 41.99 -24.50 0.62
N ARG A 55 41.26 -23.41 0.90
CA ARG A 55 39.91 -23.15 0.38
C ARG A 55 39.81 -21.87 -0.46
N LEU A 56 40.87 -21.09 -0.56
CA LEU A 56 40.93 -19.90 -1.41
C LEU A 56 41.85 -20.12 -2.62
N ASN A 57 41.41 -19.64 -3.77
CA ASN A 57 42.23 -19.53 -4.97
C ASN A 57 42.05 -18.16 -5.62
N SER A 58 43.13 -17.38 -5.75
CA SER A 58 43.04 -16.01 -6.24
C SER A 58 43.64 -15.88 -7.63
N PHE A 59 42.82 -15.41 -8.57
CA PHE A 59 43.24 -15.07 -9.93
C PHE A 59 43.21 -13.57 -10.14
N TYR A 60 44.28 -13.07 -10.74
CA TYR A 60 44.39 -11.70 -11.22
C TYR A 60 44.51 -11.72 -12.74
N GLY A 61 43.67 -10.96 -13.44
CA GLY A 61 43.69 -10.97 -14.91
C GLY A 61 42.56 -10.18 -15.57
N GLU A 62 42.64 -10.08 -16.89
CA GLU A 62 41.65 -9.37 -17.69
C GLU A 62 40.27 -10.05 -17.65
N THR A 63 39.20 -9.25 -17.50
CA THR A 63 37.81 -9.70 -17.59
C THR A 63 37.33 -9.90 -19.04
N THR A 64 38.23 -10.34 -19.93
CA THR A 64 37.88 -10.70 -21.32
C THR A 64 37.28 -12.10 -21.36
N GLU A 65 36.59 -12.46 -22.45
CA GLU A 65 35.99 -13.80 -22.61
C GLU A 65 37.04 -14.91 -22.48
N ARG A 66 38.26 -14.67 -22.99
CA ARG A 66 39.38 -15.62 -22.88
C ARG A 66 39.94 -15.70 -21.46
N GLY A 67 40.10 -14.56 -20.79
CA GLY A 67 40.59 -14.48 -19.41
C GLY A 67 39.65 -15.21 -18.44
N LEU A 68 38.36 -14.89 -18.48
CA LEU A 68 37.35 -15.52 -17.64
C LEU A 68 37.24 -17.02 -17.87
N ASN A 69 37.30 -17.48 -19.13
CA ASN A 69 37.29 -18.90 -19.45
C ASN A 69 38.50 -19.63 -18.83
N ARG A 70 39.71 -19.06 -18.95
CA ARG A 70 40.91 -19.63 -18.33
C ARG A 70 40.76 -19.70 -16.81
N SER A 71 40.36 -18.60 -16.17
CA SER A 71 40.19 -18.52 -14.72
C SER A 71 39.16 -19.53 -14.20
N MET A 72 38.02 -19.70 -14.89
CA MET A 72 37.01 -20.69 -14.50
C MET A 72 37.47 -22.14 -14.75
N GLN A 73 38.24 -22.41 -15.80
CA GLN A 73 38.84 -23.73 -16.03
C GLN A 73 39.84 -24.09 -14.93
N GLU A 74 40.73 -23.17 -14.58
CA GLU A 74 41.71 -23.38 -13.50
C GLU A 74 41.02 -23.51 -12.13
N ALA A 75 39.95 -22.74 -11.89
CA ALA A 75 39.10 -22.88 -10.72
C ALA A 75 38.51 -24.30 -10.62
N MET A 76 37.94 -24.81 -11.72
CA MET A 76 37.36 -26.14 -11.77
C MET A 76 38.39 -27.24 -11.57
N ASN A 77 39.60 -27.07 -12.10
CA ASN A 77 40.70 -28.02 -11.90
C ASN A 77 41.12 -28.11 -10.43
N LYS A 78 41.02 -27.01 -9.68
CA LYS A 78 41.44 -26.96 -8.27
C LYS A 78 40.35 -27.43 -7.30
N PHE A 79 39.12 -26.96 -7.44
CA PHE A 79 38.04 -27.19 -6.47
C PHE A 79 36.83 -27.95 -7.03
N GLY A 80 36.87 -28.38 -8.30
CA GLY A 80 35.74 -29.03 -8.95
C GLY A 80 34.69 -28.05 -9.49
N PRO A 81 33.51 -28.55 -9.92
CA PRO A 81 32.49 -27.74 -10.57
C PRO A 81 32.14 -26.49 -9.77
N ILE A 82 32.02 -25.35 -10.45
CA ILE A 82 31.60 -24.10 -9.81
C ILE A 82 30.09 -24.17 -9.57
N ASN A 83 29.67 -24.10 -8.30
CA ASN A 83 28.27 -24.14 -7.90
C ASN A 83 27.65 -22.73 -7.94
N ILE A 84 28.40 -21.74 -7.46
CA ILE A 84 27.87 -20.40 -7.19
C ILE A 84 28.70 -19.37 -7.92
N LEU A 85 28.04 -18.46 -8.66
CA LEU A 85 28.66 -17.26 -9.20
C LEU A 85 28.17 -16.06 -8.40
N ILE A 86 29.08 -15.34 -7.76
CA ILE A 86 28.81 -14.00 -7.24
C ILE A 86 29.48 -12.96 -8.13
N LEU A 87 28.67 -12.11 -8.73
CA LEU A 87 29.13 -11.11 -9.67
C LEU A 87 28.95 -9.72 -9.08
N ASN A 88 30.03 -9.14 -8.56
CA ASN A 88 30.03 -7.74 -8.15
C ASN A 88 30.23 -6.84 -9.38
N ALA A 89 29.19 -6.09 -9.76
CA ALA A 89 29.27 -5.03 -10.76
C ALA A 89 29.97 -3.82 -10.10
N GLY A 90 31.09 -3.39 -10.68
CA GLY A 90 31.87 -2.25 -10.20
C GLY A 90 31.86 -1.09 -11.20
N SER A 91 31.77 0.13 -10.68
CA SER A 91 31.68 1.39 -11.41
C SER A 91 33.02 1.92 -11.92
N THR A 92 32.96 2.82 -12.89
CA THR A 92 34.04 3.75 -13.24
C THR A 92 33.87 5.06 -12.47
N GLU A 93 34.90 5.47 -11.71
CA GLU A 93 34.89 6.65 -10.83
C GLU A 93 34.61 8.01 -11.54
N GLU A 94 34.64 8.06 -12.87
CA GLU A 94 34.58 9.32 -13.64
C GLU A 94 33.16 9.80 -13.96
N SER A 95 32.18 8.90 -14.10
CA SER A 95 30.79 9.26 -14.44
C SER A 95 30.11 10.10 -13.34
N HIS A 96 30.50 9.88 -12.08
CA HIS A 96 29.99 10.59 -10.90
C HIS A 96 30.39 12.07 -10.81
N LYS A 97 31.31 12.55 -11.68
CA LYS A 97 31.78 13.94 -11.67
C LYS A 97 30.81 14.92 -12.33
N HIS A 98 29.78 14.41 -13.02
CA HIS A 98 28.86 15.22 -13.81
C HIS A 98 27.41 14.94 -13.40
N PRO A 99 26.57 15.96 -13.11
CA PRO A 99 25.14 15.74 -13.05
C PRO A 99 24.62 15.30 -14.42
N LEU A 100 23.51 14.56 -14.46
CA LEU A 100 22.98 13.93 -15.67
C LEU A 100 22.85 14.90 -16.87
N TRP A 101 22.48 16.15 -16.61
CA TRP A 101 22.33 17.19 -17.63
C TRP A 101 23.66 17.78 -18.17
N ASN A 102 24.80 17.47 -17.54
CA ASN A 102 26.15 17.90 -17.97
C ASN A 102 27.08 16.71 -18.30
N LEU A 103 26.50 15.52 -18.42
CA LEU A 103 27.24 14.29 -18.58
C LEU A 103 27.54 14.02 -20.06
N PRO A 104 28.81 13.88 -20.46
CA PRO A 104 29.16 13.58 -21.84
C PRO A 104 28.54 12.26 -22.31
N LEU A 105 27.94 12.27 -23.51
CA LEU A 105 27.25 11.10 -24.05
C LEU A 105 28.19 9.91 -24.28
N ASP A 106 29.41 10.17 -24.75
CA ASP A 106 30.47 9.17 -24.92
C ASP A 106 30.85 8.48 -23.62
N MET A 107 30.91 9.23 -22.51
CA MET A 107 31.14 8.70 -21.17
C MET A 107 29.97 7.83 -20.68
N TRP A 108 28.72 8.24 -20.98
CA TRP A 108 27.53 7.45 -20.71
C TRP A 108 27.53 6.12 -21.48
N GLU A 109 27.79 6.19 -22.79
CA GLU A 109 27.83 5.02 -23.66
C GLU A 109 28.95 4.05 -23.27
N GLU A 110 30.14 4.54 -22.93
CA GLU A 110 31.27 3.70 -22.51
C GLU A 110 30.95 2.96 -21.20
N THR A 111 30.38 3.65 -20.22
CA THR A 111 30.00 3.06 -18.91
C THR A 111 28.94 1.97 -19.10
N CYS A 112 27.85 2.30 -19.79
CA CYS A 112 26.75 1.36 -20.10
C CYS A 112 27.24 0.11 -20.86
N GLN A 113 28.11 0.30 -21.87
CA GLN A 113 28.66 -0.80 -22.65
C GLN A 113 29.61 -1.68 -21.85
N LYS A 114 30.49 -1.09 -21.03
CA LYS A 114 31.51 -1.83 -20.28
C LYS A 114 30.90 -2.73 -19.21
N ASP A 115 29.94 -2.22 -18.44
CA ASP A 115 29.35 -2.96 -17.31
C ASP A 115 28.39 -4.05 -17.77
N SER A 116 27.47 -3.72 -18.69
CA SER A 116 26.54 -4.70 -19.27
C SER A 116 27.29 -5.84 -19.97
N ARG A 117 28.36 -5.52 -20.70
CA ARG A 117 29.19 -6.52 -21.38
C ARG A 117 29.93 -7.41 -20.38
N ARG A 118 30.52 -6.85 -19.32
CA ARG A 118 31.23 -7.63 -18.30
C ARG A 118 30.29 -8.62 -17.60
N ILE A 119 29.09 -8.17 -17.23
CA ILE A 119 28.08 -9.02 -16.59
C ILE A 119 27.68 -10.16 -17.52
N PHE A 120 27.32 -9.83 -18.76
CA PHE A 120 26.92 -10.81 -19.77
C PHE A 120 28.01 -11.86 -20.03
N VAL A 121 29.26 -11.44 -20.27
CA VAL A 121 30.36 -12.35 -20.58
C VAL A 121 30.66 -13.29 -19.41
N THR A 122 30.63 -12.77 -18.18
CA THR A 122 30.89 -13.58 -16.97
C THR A 122 29.81 -14.64 -16.76
N VAL A 123 28.53 -14.23 -16.84
CA VAL A 123 27.39 -15.16 -16.75
C VAL A 123 27.46 -16.21 -17.84
N LYS A 124 27.75 -15.81 -19.09
CA LYS A 124 27.92 -16.72 -20.23
C LYS A 124 29.02 -17.76 -19.96
N GLN A 125 30.19 -17.36 -19.47
CA GLN A 125 31.28 -18.30 -19.19
C GLN A 125 30.97 -19.24 -18.02
N PHE A 126 30.29 -18.75 -16.98
CA PHE A 126 29.84 -19.59 -15.88
C PHE A 126 28.87 -20.68 -16.35
N LEU A 127 27.85 -20.32 -17.14
CA LEU A 127 26.89 -21.27 -17.70
C LEU A 127 27.55 -22.29 -18.63
N ARG A 128 28.53 -21.87 -19.44
CA ARG A 128 29.32 -22.79 -20.27
C ARG A 128 30.15 -23.76 -19.45
N SER A 129 30.74 -23.28 -18.35
CA SER A 129 31.52 -24.11 -17.42
C SER A 129 30.64 -25.12 -16.68
N ALA A 130 29.44 -24.68 -16.26
CA ALA A 130 28.43 -25.55 -15.68
C ALA A 130 27.98 -26.63 -16.67
N LYS A 131 27.68 -26.25 -17.93
CA LYS A 131 27.35 -27.19 -19.00
C LYS A 131 28.46 -28.22 -19.22
N ALA A 132 29.69 -27.77 -19.38
CA ALA A 132 30.83 -28.66 -19.59
C ALA A 132 31.02 -29.66 -18.44
N SER A 133 30.84 -29.20 -17.19
CA SER A 133 30.92 -30.04 -16.00
C SER A 133 29.79 -31.08 -15.94
N GLN A 134 28.55 -30.71 -16.29
CA GLN A 134 27.42 -31.64 -16.34
C GLN A 134 27.56 -32.64 -17.48
N ASP A 135 28.00 -32.21 -18.66
CA ASP A 135 28.25 -33.08 -19.82
C ASP A 135 29.35 -34.11 -19.49
N ALA A 136 30.43 -33.69 -18.81
CA ALA A 136 31.49 -34.58 -18.32
C ALA A 136 31.01 -35.60 -17.27
N GLN A 137 29.90 -35.32 -16.58
CA GLN A 137 29.27 -36.20 -15.58
C GLN A 137 28.01 -36.90 -16.13
N SER A 138 27.97 -37.16 -17.43
CA SER A 138 26.85 -37.87 -18.10
C SER A 138 25.48 -37.22 -17.86
N GLY A 139 25.43 -35.89 -17.81
CA GLY A 139 24.21 -35.12 -17.60
C GLY A 139 23.79 -34.98 -16.14
N ARG A 140 24.60 -35.41 -15.17
CA ARG A 140 24.32 -35.17 -13.76
C ARG A 140 24.39 -33.67 -13.48
N GLU A 141 23.27 -33.13 -13.00
CA GLU A 141 23.16 -31.72 -12.66
C GLU A 141 24.06 -31.32 -11.48
N ILE A 142 24.68 -30.13 -11.59
CA ILE A 142 25.43 -29.50 -10.50
C ILE A 142 24.46 -29.16 -9.37
N LYS A 143 24.85 -29.49 -8.14
CA LYS A 143 24.09 -29.10 -6.94
C LYS A 143 24.20 -27.59 -6.72
N ASN A 144 23.11 -26.96 -6.28
CA ASN A 144 23.06 -25.55 -5.92
C ASN A 144 23.65 -24.61 -6.99
N LEU A 145 23.22 -24.74 -8.25
CA LEU A 145 23.67 -23.85 -9.32
C LEU A 145 23.01 -22.47 -9.15
N ALA A 146 23.76 -21.49 -8.64
CA ALA A 146 23.22 -20.17 -8.29
C ALA A 146 24.05 -19.02 -8.89
N ILE A 147 23.37 -17.99 -9.38
CA ILE A 147 23.99 -16.73 -9.80
C ILE A 147 23.40 -15.61 -8.93
N VAL A 148 24.26 -14.85 -8.27
CA VAL A 148 23.87 -13.63 -7.55
C VAL A 148 24.63 -12.45 -8.13
N VAL A 149 23.91 -11.50 -8.71
CA VAL A 149 24.47 -10.25 -9.21
C VAL A 149 24.35 -9.19 -8.11
N VAL A 150 25.46 -8.55 -7.76
CA VAL A 150 25.48 -7.45 -6.79
C VAL A 150 25.81 -6.16 -7.54
N GLY A 151 24.88 -5.20 -7.55
CA GLY A 151 25.01 -3.94 -8.31
C GLY A 151 23.94 -2.94 -7.92
N SER A 152 24.08 -1.68 -8.33
CA SER A 152 23.13 -0.61 -7.98
C SER A 152 21.84 -0.71 -8.81
N SER A 153 20.71 -0.23 -8.28
CA SER A 153 19.45 -0.04 -9.03
C SER A 153 18.96 1.40 -8.98
N GLU A 154 19.64 2.29 -8.25
CA GLU A 154 19.20 3.66 -8.05
C GLU A 154 19.98 4.65 -8.92
N PRO A 155 19.29 5.55 -9.66
CA PRO A 155 19.87 6.73 -10.25
C PRO A 155 19.94 7.90 -9.23
N GLU A 156 20.16 7.62 -7.94
CA GLU A 156 20.31 8.68 -6.95
C GLU A 156 21.72 9.28 -7.01
N GLY A 157 21.80 10.49 -7.56
CA GLY A 157 22.99 11.34 -7.46
C GLY A 157 24.13 10.94 -8.40
N HIS A 158 23.96 11.26 -9.69
CA HIS A 158 25.07 11.47 -10.65
C HIS A 158 25.80 10.20 -11.14
N ALA A 159 25.36 9.00 -10.77
CA ALA A 159 25.89 7.75 -11.33
C ALA A 159 25.10 7.29 -12.57
N ILE A 160 25.81 6.99 -13.67
CA ILE A 160 25.24 6.31 -14.83
C ILE A 160 25.34 4.82 -14.60
N HIS A 161 24.20 4.13 -14.60
CA HIS A 161 24.06 2.69 -14.83
C HIS A 161 25.22 1.79 -14.36
N ASP A 162 25.40 1.69 -13.04
CA ASP A 162 25.94 0.49 -12.37
C ASP A 162 24.86 -0.61 -12.25
N GLY A 163 23.88 -0.57 -13.16
CA GLY A 163 22.59 -1.20 -13.09
C GLY A 163 22.70 -2.71 -13.15
N VAL A 164 22.15 -3.39 -12.14
CA VAL A 164 21.77 -4.80 -12.28
C VAL A 164 20.96 -4.96 -13.58
N PRO A 165 21.40 -5.80 -14.56
CA PRO A 165 20.73 -5.91 -15.85
C PRO A 165 19.45 -6.72 -15.69
N TYR A 166 18.38 -6.05 -15.26
CA TYR A 166 17.10 -6.64 -14.93
C TYR A 166 16.56 -7.51 -16.07
N ASP A 167 16.63 -7.01 -17.31
CA ASP A 167 16.19 -7.77 -18.49
C ASP A 167 16.98 -9.07 -18.69
N LEU A 168 18.29 -9.06 -18.44
CA LEU A 168 19.12 -10.26 -18.52
C LEU A 168 18.72 -11.27 -17.44
N ILE A 169 18.46 -10.81 -16.22
CA ILE A 169 18.01 -11.66 -15.11
C ILE A 169 16.64 -12.27 -15.42
N GLN A 170 15.70 -11.45 -15.89
CA GLN A 170 14.34 -11.90 -16.20
C GLN A 170 14.29 -12.85 -17.39
N ARG A 171 15.18 -12.68 -18.36
CA ARG A 171 15.34 -13.64 -19.45
C ARG A 171 15.98 -14.94 -18.94
N LEU A 172 17.06 -14.84 -18.19
CA LEU A 172 17.85 -16.00 -17.80
C LEU A 172 17.14 -16.87 -16.76
N ARG A 173 16.29 -16.33 -15.88
CA ARG A 173 15.57 -17.13 -14.86
C ARG A 173 14.78 -18.30 -15.45
N LYS A 174 14.30 -18.16 -16.69
CA LYS A 174 13.58 -19.22 -17.43
C LYS A 174 14.50 -20.08 -18.28
N GLU A 175 15.54 -19.50 -18.89
CA GLU A 175 16.45 -20.24 -19.76
C GLU A 175 17.42 -21.14 -18.97
N ILE A 176 17.86 -20.70 -17.79
CA ILE A 176 18.84 -21.43 -16.96
C ILE A 176 18.31 -22.78 -16.48
N THR A 177 16.99 -22.94 -16.36
CA THR A 177 16.37 -24.22 -15.96
C THR A 177 16.46 -25.29 -17.05
N GLN A 178 16.67 -24.90 -18.32
CA GLN A 178 16.95 -25.85 -19.40
C GLN A 178 18.35 -26.48 -19.26
N LEU A 179 19.29 -25.76 -18.62
CA LEU A 179 20.62 -26.27 -18.31
C LEU A 179 20.60 -27.11 -17.03
N ASN A 180 19.90 -26.66 -15.99
CA ASN A 180 19.83 -27.33 -14.71
C ASN A 180 18.51 -26.99 -14.01
N ARG A 181 17.70 -28.00 -13.68
CA ARG A 181 16.30 -27.81 -13.25
C ARG A 181 16.13 -27.03 -11.93
N LYS A 182 17.21 -26.88 -11.15
CA LYS A 182 17.23 -26.17 -9.86
C LYS A 182 18.06 -24.89 -9.90
N ALA A 183 18.50 -24.48 -11.08
CA ALA A 183 19.33 -23.30 -11.22
C ALA A 183 18.53 -22.01 -11.07
N ARG A 184 19.18 -20.99 -10.51
CA ARG A 184 18.56 -19.69 -10.24
C ARG A 184 19.51 -18.55 -10.47
N ILE A 185 18.93 -17.40 -10.79
CA ILE A 185 19.63 -16.12 -10.87
C ILE A 185 18.82 -15.07 -10.10
N ASN A 186 19.48 -14.33 -9.22
CA ASN A 186 18.90 -13.20 -8.51
C ASN A 186 19.90 -12.06 -8.43
N ALA A 187 19.47 -10.91 -7.90
CA ALA A 187 20.33 -9.79 -7.61
C ALA A 187 20.13 -9.24 -6.21
N VAL A 188 21.19 -8.64 -5.67
CA VAL A 188 21.16 -7.84 -4.45
C VAL A 188 21.56 -6.41 -4.79
N VAL A 189 20.77 -5.46 -4.32
CA VAL A 189 20.92 -4.05 -4.61
C VAL A 189 21.17 -3.28 -3.30
N PRO A 190 22.30 -2.58 -3.14
CA PRO A 190 22.50 -1.69 -2.01
C PRO A 190 21.70 -0.38 -2.17
N GLY A 191 21.04 0.09 -1.10
CA GLY A 191 20.45 1.43 -1.03
C GLY A 191 21.51 2.48 -0.71
N GLY A 192 21.86 3.32 -1.68
CA GLY A 192 22.92 4.34 -1.56
C GLY A 192 24.38 3.83 -1.59
N PHE A 193 25.33 4.77 -1.56
CA PHE A 193 26.78 4.49 -1.71
C PHE A 193 27.39 3.84 -0.46
N ILE A 194 28.19 2.79 -0.67
CA ILE A 194 29.06 2.22 0.38
C ILE A 194 30.42 2.94 0.31
N GLU A 195 30.63 3.89 1.22
CA GLU A 195 31.84 4.74 1.25
C GLU A 195 33.15 3.92 1.35
N THR A 196 34.09 4.21 0.45
CA THR A 196 35.49 3.78 0.59
C THR A 196 36.30 4.84 1.32
N ARG A 197 37.32 4.42 2.07
CA ARG A 197 38.20 5.25 2.92
C ARG A 197 38.91 6.40 2.19
N THR A 198 38.88 6.44 0.87
CA THR A 198 39.51 7.42 -0.03
C THR A 198 38.59 8.55 -0.50
N GLN A 199 37.29 8.53 -0.17
CA GLN A 199 36.31 9.52 -0.68
C GLN A 199 35.86 10.60 0.32
N SER A 200 36.38 10.60 1.56
CA SER A 200 35.92 11.54 2.60
C SER A 200 36.26 13.02 2.32
N GLU A 201 37.08 13.33 1.33
CA GLU A 201 37.48 14.72 1.01
C GLU A 201 36.52 15.43 0.03
N TYR A 202 35.63 14.70 -0.65
CA TYR A 202 34.81 15.26 -1.74
C TYR A 202 33.38 15.64 -1.31
N ALA A 203 32.78 14.89 -0.39
CA ALA A 203 31.40 15.12 0.07
C ALA A 203 31.21 16.47 0.81
N SER A 204 32.29 17.09 1.30
CA SER A 204 32.24 18.34 2.07
C SER A 204 32.20 19.62 1.23
N LYS A 205 32.36 19.54 -0.11
CA LYS A 205 32.59 20.74 -0.94
C LYS A 205 31.43 21.22 -1.81
N ILE A 206 30.35 20.44 -2.01
CA ILE A 206 29.39 20.76 -3.08
C ILE A 206 28.01 21.25 -2.60
N LEU A 207 27.51 20.95 -1.39
CA LEU A 207 26.24 21.52 -0.89
C LEU A 207 26.21 21.55 0.66
N PRO A 208 25.87 22.70 1.31
CA PRO A 208 25.58 22.71 2.74
C PRO A 208 24.18 22.10 2.96
N MET A 209 24.09 20.79 3.15
CA MET A 209 22.83 20.12 3.51
C MET A 209 22.46 20.42 4.97
N LYS A 210 21.22 20.88 5.19
CA LYS A 210 20.68 21.39 6.47
C LYS A 210 20.17 20.33 7.46
N HIS A 211 20.37 19.03 7.20
CA HIS A 211 19.92 17.99 8.11
C HIS A 211 21.12 17.21 8.70
N PRO A 212 21.20 17.05 10.03
CA PRO A 212 22.21 16.22 10.65
C PRO A 212 21.99 14.77 10.20
N LYS A 213 22.94 14.20 9.45
CA LYS A 213 22.92 12.77 9.12
C LYS A 213 22.99 11.96 10.41
N PRO A 214 22.08 10.98 10.64
CA PRO A 214 22.29 9.96 11.66
C PRO A 214 23.65 9.28 11.40
N SER A 215 24.34 8.84 12.46
CA SER A 215 25.63 8.17 12.34
C SER A 215 25.52 6.98 11.38
N GLN A 216 26.17 7.06 10.22
CA GLN A 216 26.26 5.97 9.24
C GLN A 216 26.99 4.78 9.90
N ASP A 217 26.27 3.73 10.28
CA ASP A 217 26.90 2.44 10.53
C ASP A 217 27.00 1.67 9.21
N THR A 218 27.90 2.13 8.34
CA THR A 218 28.20 1.53 7.03
C THR A 218 28.63 0.06 7.17
N SER A 219 29.11 -0.35 8.34
CA SER A 219 29.47 -1.75 8.64
C SER A 219 28.24 -2.65 8.74
N LEU A 220 27.14 -2.16 9.33
CA LEU A 220 25.91 -2.94 9.45
C LEU A 220 25.23 -3.13 8.09
N GLN A 221 25.22 -2.09 7.26
CA GLN A 221 24.70 -2.17 5.89
C GLN A 221 25.51 -3.15 5.03
N LEU A 222 26.85 -3.08 5.09
CA LEU A 222 27.71 -4.01 4.36
C LEU A 222 27.49 -5.47 4.80
N LYS A 223 27.32 -5.70 6.10
CA LYS A 223 26.97 -7.03 6.63
C LYS A 223 25.61 -7.51 6.11
N ALA A 224 24.61 -6.64 6.09
CA ALA A 224 23.29 -6.98 5.56
C ALA A 224 23.35 -7.33 4.06
N LEU A 225 24.13 -6.57 3.27
CA LEU A 225 24.33 -6.82 1.85
C LEU A 225 24.99 -8.19 1.58
N VAL A 226 26.04 -8.49 2.34
CA VAL A 226 26.75 -9.78 2.22
C VAL A 226 25.85 -10.95 2.65
N ARG A 227 25.05 -10.78 3.71
CA ARG A 227 24.09 -11.81 4.16
C ARG A 227 22.94 -12.02 3.18
N ALA A 228 22.43 -10.96 2.57
CA ALA A 228 21.45 -11.06 1.49
C ALA A 228 22.03 -11.84 0.30
N THR A 229 23.31 -11.62 -0.01
CA THR A 229 24.04 -12.35 -1.06
C THR A 229 24.16 -13.83 -0.73
N THR A 230 24.52 -14.21 0.50
CA THR A 230 24.59 -15.62 0.92
C THR A 230 23.22 -16.28 0.95
N PHE A 231 22.19 -15.58 1.42
CA PHE A 231 20.81 -16.06 1.42
C PHE A 231 20.36 -16.44 0.01
N LEU A 232 20.51 -15.56 -0.98
CA LEU A 232 20.13 -15.86 -2.37
C LEU A 232 20.99 -16.98 -3.00
N ALA A 233 22.23 -17.15 -2.54
CA ALA A 233 23.12 -18.23 -2.94
C ALA A 233 22.80 -19.59 -2.28
N SER A 234 21.99 -19.63 -1.22
CA SER A 234 21.55 -20.86 -0.54
C SER A 234 20.37 -21.51 -1.27
N HIS A 235 20.42 -22.83 -1.45
CA HIS A 235 19.30 -23.57 -2.04
C HIS A 235 18.21 -23.84 -1.00
N SER A 236 18.61 -24.08 0.26
CA SER A 236 17.70 -24.35 1.35
C SER A 236 16.90 -23.11 1.77
N GLU A 237 17.50 -21.92 1.66
CA GLU A 237 16.85 -20.66 2.07
C GLU A 237 16.15 -19.95 0.89
N ALA A 238 16.74 -19.97 -0.31
CA ALA A 238 16.25 -19.22 -1.48
C ALA A 238 16.00 -20.09 -2.72
N GLY A 239 15.80 -21.40 -2.55
CA GLY A 239 15.66 -22.35 -3.67
C GLY A 239 14.47 -22.11 -4.60
N HIS A 240 13.47 -21.35 -4.15
CA HIS A 240 12.29 -20.96 -4.95
C HIS A 240 12.35 -19.51 -5.46
N LEU A 241 13.45 -18.78 -5.19
CA LEU A 241 13.62 -17.40 -5.63
C LEU A 241 14.52 -17.38 -6.88
N SER A 242 13.99 -16.87 -7.99
CA SER A 242 14.71 -16.70 -9.25
C SER A 242 14.09 -15.56 -10.07
N GLY A 243 14.90 -14.59 -10.44
CA GLY A 243 14.46 -13.36 -11.10
C GLY A 243 14.24 -12.18 -10.16
N GLU A 244 14.59 -12.33 -8.89
CA GLU A 244 14.34 -11.30 -7.87
C GLU A 244 15.51 -10.32 -7.75
N CYS A 245 15.19 -9.06 -7.49
CA CYS A 245 16.16 -8.00 -7.13
C CYS A 245 15.87 -7.54 -5.70
N LEU A 246 16.71 -7.95 -4.75
CA LEU A 246 16.51 -7.67 -3.33
C LEU A 246 17.23 -6.37 -2.93
N GLY A 247 16.46 -5.35 -2.55
CA GLY A 247 16.99 -4.10 -1.98
C GLY A 247 17.53 -4.29 -0.55
N VAL A 248 18.67 -3.67 -0.27
CA VAL A 248 19.30 -3.59 1.04
C VAL A 248 19.49 -2.12 1.39
N ASP A 249 18.40 -1.55 1.89
CA ASP A 249 18.23 -0.12 2.13
C ASP A 249 19.18 0.39 3.24
N ASN A 250 19.48 1.69 3.19
CA ASN A 250 20.31 2.33 4.21
C ASN A 250 19.48 2.86 5.39
N VAL A 251 20.17 3.18 6.49
CA VAL A 251 19.56 3.82 7.68
C VAL A 251 19.06 5.25 7.37
N ASN A 252 19.43 5.84 6.23
CA ASN A 252 19.07 7.22 5.85
C ASN A 252 17.64 7.35 5.29
N GLU A 253 16.95 6.24 4.99
CA GLU A 253 15.51 6.22 4.68
C GLU A 253 14.61 6.30 5.94
N GLY A 254 15.17 6.57 7.12
CA GLY A 254 14.41 6.73 8.36
C GLY A 254 13.98 5.42 9.03
N ARG A 255 14.54 4.28 8.63
CA ARG A 255 14.22 2.98 9.24
C ARG A 255 14.97 2.74 10.55
N LEU A 256 14.23 2.44 11.62
CA LEU A 256 14.74 1.95 12.89
C LEU A 256 15.18 0.49 12.76
N VAL A 257 16.48 0.24 12.64
CA VAL A 257 17.06 -1.11 12.65
C VAL A 257 17.44 -1.46 14.09
N TRP A 258 16.80 -2.51 14.64
CA TRP A 258 17.08 -3.03 15.99
C TRP A 258 18.57 -3.33 16.16
N ARG A 259 19.18 -2.85 17.25
CA ARG A 259 20.60 -3.13 17.52
C ARG A 259 20.73 -4.53 18.10
N GLY A 260 21.80 -5.26 17.76
CA GLY A 260 22.00 -6.65 18.21
C GLY A 260 21.97 -6.88 19.72
N ASN A 261 22.09 -5.82 20.53
CA ASN A 261 21.98 -5.88 22.00
C ASN A 261 20.53 -5.83 22.51
N GLU A 262 19.56 -5.59 21.63
CA GLU A 262 18.14 -5.50 21.94
C GLU A 262 17.41 -6.84 21.67
N ALA A 263 18.14 -7.88 21.22
CA ALA A 263 17.62 -9.24 21.12
C ALA A 263 17.42 -9.84 22.52
N ILE A 264 16.16 -9.85 22.97
CA ILE A 264 15.71 -10.48 24.21
C ILE A 264 16.20 -11.94 24.26
N SER A 265 16.97 -12.30 25.29
CA SER A 265 17.42 -13.68 25.48
C SER A 265 16.22 -14.58 25.80
N PHE A 266 15.79 -15.40 24.86
CA PHE A 266 14.84 -16.46 25.13
C PHE A 266 15.54 -17.57 25.92
N SER A 267 15.35 -17.59 27.23
CA SER A 267 15.71 -18.74 28.06
C SER A 267 14.85 -19.94 27.66
N LYS A 268 15.52 -21.04 27.28
CA LYS A 268 14.90 -22.34 26.98
C LYS A 268 14.15 -22.88 28.19
N SER A 269 12.85 -22.66 28.23
CA SER A 269 11.87 -23.56 28.85
C SER A 269 10.50 -23.03 28.46
N LEU A 270 9.79 -23.76 27.59
CA LEU A 270 8.35 -23.97 27.72
C LEU A 270 7.93 -25.03 26.68
N THR A 271 7.51 -26.16 27.23
CA THR A 271 6.82 -27.26 26.59
C THR A 271 5.59 -26.82 25.80
N SER A 272 5.28 -27.58 24.75
CA SER A 272 4.14 -27.44 23.86
C SER A 272 2.82 -27.08 24.56
N GLN A 273 2.44 -25.81 24.49
CA GLN A 273 1.06 -25.40 24.46
C GLN A 273 0.89 -24.51 23.23
N ALA A 274 -0.14 -24.80 22.44
CA ALA A 274 -0.48 -24.06 21.24
C ALA A 274 -0.51 -22.56 21.55
N LEU A 275 0.40 -21.81 20.92
CA LEU A 275 0.42 -20.35 20.98
C LEU A 275 -0.80 -19.83 20.21
N THR A 276 -1.93 -19.75 20.91
CA THR A 276 -2.91 -18.72 20.63
C THR A 276 -2.23 -17.43 21.07
N ILE A 277 -1.86 -16.58 20.10
CA ILE A 277 -1.47 -15.20 20.38
C ILE A 277 -2.71 -14.52 20.94
N ARG A 278 -2.89 -14.58 22.26
CA ARG A 278 -3.75 -13.63 22.96
C ARG A 278 -2.93 -12.36 23.07
N SER A 279 -3.20 -11.39 22.20
CA SER A 279 -3.01 -10.00 22.61
C SER A 279 -3.75 -9.86 23.94
N VAL A 280 -3.05 -9.54 25.02
CA VAL A 280 -3.73 -9.16 26.26
C VAL A 280 -4.43 -7.85 25.90
N PRO A 281 -5.77 -7.81 25.75
CA PRO A 281 -6.43 -6.54 25.51
C PRO A 281 -6.11 -5.67 26.71
N ARG A 282 -5.80 -4.40 26.47
CA ARG A 282 -5.80 -3.41 27.55
C ARG A 282 -7.13 -3.62 28.31
N PRO A 283 -7.11 -3.75 29.64
CA PRO A 283 -8.36 -3.92 30.38
C PRO A 283 -9.23 -2.70 30.05
N LEU A 284 -10.36 -2.96 29.41
CA LEU A 284 -11.33 -1.93 29.07
C LEU A 284 -11.70 -1.19 30.35
N LEU A 285 -11.71 0.14 30.28
CA LEU A 285 -12.20 0.95 31.38
C LEU A 285 -13.67 0.56 31.67
N PRO A 286 -14.12 0.68 32.94
CA PRO A 286 -15.50 0.38 33.32
C PRO A 286 -16.50 1.09 32.39
N ALA A 287 -17.66 0.48 32.16
CA ALA A 287 -18.72 1.02 31.31
C ALA A 287 -18.90 2.52 31.56
N SER A 288 -18.67 3.31 30.52
CA SER A 288 -19.03 4.73 30.55
C SER A 288 -20.56 4.79 30.53
N LYS A 289 -21.15 5.82 31.15
CA LYS A 289 -22.61 6.02 31.05
C LYS A 289 -23.04 6.57 29.68
N ASN A 290 -22.09 6.77 28.74
CA ASN A 290 -22.38 7.35 27.44
C ASN A 290 -22.94 6.27 26.52
N LYS A 291 -24.16 6.50 26.02
CA LYS A 291 -24.69 5.75 24.88
C LYS A 291 -23.94 6.14 23.62
N ILE A 292 -23.52 5.15 22.84
CA ILE A 292 -22.93 5.32 21.51
C ILE A 292 -24.01 5.04 20.49
N ARG A 293 -24.33 6.05 19.67
CA ARG A 293 -25.35 5.93 18.63
C ARG A 293 -24.71 5.48 17.34
N VAL A 294 -25.17 4.35 16.82
CA VAL A 294 -24.61 3.74 15.62
C VAL A 294 -25.53 3.97 14.44
N ALA A 295 -25.01 4.60 13.38
CA ALA A 295 -25.67 4.63 12.08
C ALA A 295 -24.98 3.64 11.14
N VAL A 296 -25.72 2.63 10.70
CA VAL A 296 -25.31 1.81 9.55
C VAL A 296 -26.00 2.40 8.33
N THR A 297 -25.23 2.93 7.40
CA THR A 297 -25.73 3.52 6.17
C THR A 297 -25.28 2.70 4.98
N ILE A 298 -26.10 2.67 3.93
CA ILE A 298 -25.88 1.78 2.79
C ILE A 298 -26.06 2.55 1.48
N ASP A 299 -25.03 2.59 0.66
CA ASP A 299 -25.02 3.35 -0.60
C ASP A 299 -25.22 2.37 -1.76
N LEU A 300 -26.35 2.47 -2.47
CA LEU A 300 -26.72 1.56 -3.58
C LEU A 300 -26.23 2.11 -4.93
N ASP A 301 -24.92 2.16 -5.11
CA ASP A 301 -24.31 2.71 -6.32
C ASP A 301 -24.69 1.89 -7.56
N ALA A 302 -24.46 0.59 -7.53
CA ALA A 302 -24.78 -0.32 -8.62
C ALA A 302 -24.24 0.19 -9.97
N VAL A 303 -25.05 0.12 -11.04
CA VAL A 303 -24.64 0.60 -12.37
C VAL A 303 -24.37 2.11 -12.37
N SER A 304 -25.05 2.88 -11.53
CA SER A 304 -24.90 4.33 -11.52
C SER A 304 -23.49 4.77 -11.11
N GLY A 305 -22.84 4.07 -10.18
CA GLY A 305 -21.45 4.31 -9.80
C GLY A 305 -20.49 4.26 -10.99
N TRP A 306 -20.70 3.34 -11.94
CA TRP A 306 -19.91 3.21 -13.17
C TRP A 306 -20.24 4.24 -14.26
N LEU A 307 -21.41 4.89 -14.17
CA LEU A 307 -21.85 5.93 -15.11
C LEU A 307 -21.42 7.32 -14.65
N GLY A 308 -21.37 7.55 -13.35
CA GLY A 308 -20.98 8.81 -12.74
C GLY A 308 -19.51 8.84 -12.37
N THR A 309 -19.21 8.91 -11.08
CA THR A 309 -17.83 9.07 -10.59
C THR A 309 -16.86 7.96 -10.98
N GLY A 310 -17.32 6.73 -11.22
CA GLY A 310 -16.53 5.60 -11.70
C GLY A 310 -16.44 5.50 -13.23
N TYR A 311 -16.88 6.53 -13.96
CA TYR A 311 -16.84 6.52 -15.42
C TYR A 311 -15.41 6.51 -15.96
N SER A 312 -15.18 5.60 -16.92
CA SER A 312 -14.01 5.58 -17.78
C SER A 312 -14.43 5.23 -19.21
N THR A 313 -13.74 5.81 -20.19
CA THR A 313 -13.91 5.41 -21.60
C THR A 313 -13.48 3.97 -21.87
N GLU A 314 -12.72 3.37 -20.94
CA GLU A 314 -12.24 1.99 -21.00
C GLU A 314 -13.14 1.00 -20.23
N ASN A 315 -14.23 1.46 -19.61
CA ASN A 315 -15.18 0.58 -18.92
C ASN A 315 -15.74 -0.47 -19.90
N VAL A 316 -15.66 -1.74 -19.51
CA VAL A 316 -16.14 -2.87 -20.29
C VAL A 316 -17.40 -3.48 -19.68
N LEU A 317 -18.04 -4.41 -20.41
CA LEU A 317 -19.24 -5.10 -19.93
C LEU A 317 -19.05 -5.77 -18.55
N ALA A 318 -17.84 -6.25 -18.25
CA ALA A 318 -17.53 -6.85 -16.96
C ALA A 318 -17.65 -5.83 -15.81
N ASP A 319 -17.25 -4.58 -16.05
CA ASP A 319 -17.32 -3.49 -15.06
C ASP A 319 -18.78 -3.17 -14.73
N TYR A 320 -19.60 -2.93 -15.77
CA TYR A 320 -21.04 -2.72 -15.59
C TYR A 320 -21.73 -3.93 -14.95
N SER A 321 -21.28 -5.16 -15.24
CA SER A 321 -21.84 -6.37 -14.62
C SER A 321 -21.68 -6.40 -13.09
N ALA A 322 -20.65 -5.75 -12.54
CA ALA A 322 -20.49 -5.59 -11.11
C ALA A 322 -21.61 -4.72 -10.51
N GLY A 323 -22.04 -3.68 -11.22
CA GLY A 323 -23.20 -2.87 -10.82
C GLY A 323 -24.51 -3.66 -10.82
N PHE A 324 -24.71 -4.57 -11.79
CA PHE A 324 -25.86 -5.49 -11.77
C PHE A 324 -25.79 -6.46 -10.59
N PHE A 325 -24.59 -6.97 -10.26
CA PHE A 325 -24.40 -7.80 -9.08
C PHE A 325 -24.79 -7.06 -7.80
N ALA A 326 -24.38 -5.81 -7.64
CA ALA A 326 -24.68 -4.99 -6.46
C ALA A 326 -26.19 -4.94 -6.20
N ALA A 327 -26.98 -4.60 -7.23
CA ALA A 327 -28.43 -4.58 -7.13
C ALA A 327 -29.01 -6.00 -6.94
N GLN A 328 -28.87 -6.86 -7.94
CA GLN A 328 -29.63 -8.13 -8.03
C GLN A 328 -29.17 -9.20 -7.03
N VAL A 329 -27.96 -9.09 -6.50
CA VAL A 329 -27.37 -10.07 -5.58
C VAL A 329 -26.95 -9.44 -4.26
N GLY A 330 -26.31 -8.27 -4.31
CA GLY A 330 -25.85 -7.56 -3.12
C GLY A 330 -26.99 -7.08 -2.24
N VAL A 331 -28.02 -6.44 -2.81
CA VAL A 331 -29.18 -5.92 -2.06
C VAL A 331 -29.93 -7.05 -1.32
N PRO A 332 -30.39 -8.14 -1.98
CA PRO A 332 -31.09 -9.22 -1.27
C PRO A 332 -30.27 -9.83 -0.14
N ARG A 333 -28.95 -9.97 -0.34
CA ARG A 333 -28.03 -10.51 0.68
C ARG A 333 -27.92 -9.60 1.89
N LEU A 334 -27.74 -8.29 1.68
CA LEU A 334 -27.67 -7.33 2.77
C LEU A 334 -28.99 -7.21 3.51
N VAL A 335 -30.12 -7.11 2.79
CA VAL A 335 -31.45 -7.07 3.40
C VAL A 335 -31.68 -8.29 4.30
N GLU A 336 -31.34 -9.50 3.84
CA GLU A 336 -31.47 -10.72 4.64
C GLU A 336 -30.54 -10.71 5.86
N MET A 337 -29.29 -10.27 5.71
CA MET A 337 -28.35 -10.14 6.84
C MET A 337 -28.84 -9.14 7.89
N LEU A 338 -29.36 -7.99 7.46
CA LEU A 338 -29.91 -6.97 8.33
C LEU A 338 -31.19 -7.44 9.05
N LYS A 339 -32.03 -8.24 8.37
CA LYS A 339 -33.20 -8.89 8.99
C LYS A 339 -32.77 -9.90 10.06
N ARG A 340 -31.78 -10.75 9.75
CA ARG A 340 -31.20 -11.73 10.69
C ARG A 340 -30.49 -11.11 11.89
N THR A 341 -29.99 -9.89 11.75
CA THR A 341 -29.39 -9.12 12.85
C THR A 341 -30.40 -8.24 13.56
N GLY A 342 -31.61 -8.06 13.03
CA GLY A 342 -32.68 -7.28 13.68
C GLY A 342 -32.49 -5.76 13.59
N ILE A 343 -31.68 -5.28 12.63
CA ILE A 343 -31.45 -3.84 12.40
C ILE A 343 -31.96 -3.34 11.06
N ALA A 344 -32.66 -4.16 10.26
CA ALA A 344 -33.12 -3.81 8.91
C ALA A 344 -33.95 -2.52 8.84
N ASN A 345 -34.79 -2.23 9.83
CA ASN A 345 -35.58 -1.00 9.89
C ASN A 345 -34.85 0.18 10.56
N LYS A 346 -33.58 -0.01 10.97
CA LYS A 346 -32.76 0.97 11.71
C LYS A 346 -31.57 1.48 10.90
N VAL A 347 -31.50 1.12 9.63
CA VAL A 347 -30.45 1.60 8.71
C VAL A 347 -31.00 2.69 7.80
N THR A 348 -30.10 3.41 7.15
CA THR A 348 -30.42 4.40 6.12
C THR A 348 -29.80 3.98 4.80
N TRP A 349 -30.59 3.91 3.74
CA TRP A 349 -30.11 3.63 2.39
C TRP A 349 -30.04 4.91 1.57
N PHE A 350 -28.86 5.28 1.09
CA PHE A 350 -28.69 6.36 0.13
C PHE A 350 -28.73 5.76 -1.28
N ILE A 351 -29.75 6.12 -2.06
CA ILE A 351 -30.03 5.45 -3.33
C ILE A 351 -29.96 6.49 -4.46
N PRO A 352 -29.14 6.27 -5.50
CA PRO A 352 -29.16 7.09 -6.71
C PRO A 352 -30.49 6.92 -7.46
N GLY A 353 -31.03 8.00 -8.02
CA GLY A 353 -32.29 7.97 -8.79
C GLY A 353 -32.28 6.93 -9.94
N HIS A 354 -31.15 6.81 -10.64
CA HIS A 354 -30.93 5.79 -11.67
C HIS A 354 -31.04 4.36 -11.12
N SER A 355 -30.43 4.08 -9.96
CA SER A 355 -30.52 2.75 -9.32
C SER A 355 -31.96 2.44 -8.91
N ALA A 356 -32.69 3.43 -8.38
CA ALA A 356 -34.10 3.30 -8.03
C ALA A 356 -34.99 2.95 -9.23
N GLU A 357 -34.78 3.60 -10.38
CA GLU A 357 -35.57 3.33 -11.59
C GLU A 357 -35.12 2.08 -12.35
N SER A 358 -33.84 1.69 -12.25
CA SER A 358 -33.27 0.55 -12.96
C SER A 358 -33.52 -0.79 -12.25
N PHE A 359 -33.62 -0.78 -10.92
CA PHE A 359 -33.76 -1.96 -10.08
C PHE A 359 -34.95 -1.84 -9.11
N PRO A 360 -36.17 -1.61 -9.62
CA PRO A 360 -37.33 -1.29 -8.78
C PRO A 360 -37.73 -2.44 -7.85
N GLU A 361 -37.51 -3.70 -8.25
CA GLU A 361 -37.83 -4.86 -7.41
C GLU A 361 -36.89 -4.96 -6.20
N GLU A 362 -35.59 -4.75 -6.40
CA GLU A 362 -34.59 -4.74 -5.34
C GLU A 362 -34.76 -3.53 -4.41
N VAL A 363 -35.06 -2.36 -4.96
CA VAL A 363 -35.33 -1.15 -4.17
C VAL A 363 -36.62 -1.30 -3.37
N GLN A 364 -37.66 -1.94 -3.92
CA GLN A 364 -38.86 -2.24 -3.16
C GLN A 364 -38.58 -3.16 -1.96
N GLN A 365 -37.70 -4.17 -2.11
CA GLN A 365 -37.29 -5.03 -0.98
C GLN A 365 -36.63 -4.23 0.15
N VAL A 366 -35.88 -3.17 -0.19
CA VAL A 366 -35.27 -2.26 0.77
C VAL A 366 -36.36 -1.43 1.47
N VAL A 367 -37.26 -0.80 0.72
CA VAL A 367 -38.37 0.00 1.27
C VAL A 367 -39.25 -0.84 2.21
N ASP A 368 -39.54 -2.09 1.85
CA ASP A 368 -40.36 -3.01 2.64
C ASP A 368 -39.75 -3.34 4.02
N THR A 369 -38.47 -3.06 4.25
CA THR A 369 -37.84 -3.20 5.57
C THR A 369 -38.24 -2.11 6.55
N GLY A 370 -38.78 -0.98 6.06
CA GLY A 370 -39.07 0.21 6.87
C GLY A 370 -37.84 1.03 7.24
N CYS A 371 -36.72 0.85 6.54
CA CYS A 371 -35.53 1.67 6.67
C CYS A 371 -35.76 3.12 6.20
N GLU A 372 -34.83 4.02 6.51
CA GLU A 372 -34.80 5.35 5.92
C GLU A 372 -34.24 5.30 4.50
N ILE A 373 -34.75 6.14 3.59
CA ILE A 373 -34.21 6.34 2.24
C ILE A 373 -33.71 7.78 2.12
N GLY A 374 -32.43 7.92 1.79
CA GLY A 374 -31.76 9.18 1.46
C GLY A 374 -31.43 9.28 -0.04
N LEU A 375 -31.10 10.50 -0.45
CA LEU A 375 -30.73 10.85 -1.83
C LEU A 375 -29.24 10.63 -2.07
N HIS A 376 -28.87 10.19 -3.28
CA HIS A 376 -27.47 9.94 -3.64
C HIS A 376 -27.14 10.30 -5.11
N GLY A 377 -27.58 11.48 -5.55
CA GLY A 377 -27.53 11.87 -6.96
C GLY A 377 -28.50 11.06 -7.85
N TYR A 378 -28.46 11.27 -9.16
CA TYR A 378 -29.28 10.48 -10.08
C TYR A 378 -28.47 9.32 -10.63
N ALA A 379 -27.40 9.60 -11.36
CA ALA A 379 -26.45 8.63 -11.90
C ALA A 379 -25.08 8.71 -11.21
N HIS A 380 -25.07 8.93 -9.88
CA HIS A 380 -23.88 9.01 -9.05
C HIS A 380 -22.85 10.05 -9.55
N GLU A 381 -23.33 11.24 -9.93
CA GLU A 381 -22.54 12.32 -10.51
C GLU A 381 -21.77 13.11 -9.44
N GLY A 382 -20.49 13.40 -9.68
CA GLY A 382 -19.72 14.28 -8.80
C GLY A 382 -20.14 15.75 -8.99
N ALA A 383 -20.45 16.47 -7.91
CA ALA A 383 -20.91 17.87 -7.98
C ALA A 383 -19.92 18.76 -8.73
N TYR A 384 -18.62 18.43 -8.70
CA TYR A 384 -17.59 19.18 -9.42
C TYR A 384 -17.69 19.15 -10.96
N SER A 385 -18.49 18.24 -11.50
CA SER A 385 -18.74 18.12 -12.94
C SER A 385 -20.04 18.76 -13.39
N LEU A 386 -20.85 19.26 -12.46
CA LEU A 386 -22.18 19.78 -12.72
C LEU A 386 -22.21 21.31 -12.70
N THR A 387 -23.18 21.87 -13.42
CA THR A 387 -23.68 23.23 -13.21
C THR A 387 -24.73 23.23 -12.09
N VAL A 388 -24.92 24.37 -11.42
CA VAL A 388 -25.93 24.52 -10.35
C VAL A 388 -27.33 24.14 -10.85
N GLN A 389 -27.68 24.45 -12.10
CA GLN A 389 -28.97 24.06 -12.66
C GLN A 389 -29.09 22.54 -12.81
N GLN A 390 -28.03 21.84 -13.23
CA GLN A 390 -28.03 20.39 -13.31
C GLN A 390 -28.16 19.76 -11.92
N GLU A 391 -27.45 20.27 -10.91
CA GLU A 391 -27.61 19.82 -9.51
C GLU A 391 -29.05 19.97 -9.04
N ARG A 392 -29.68 21.10 -9.35
CA ARG A 392 -31.09 21.37 -9.04
C ARG A 392 -32.04 20.37 -9.72
N ASP A 393 -31.91 20.20 -11.03
CA ASP A 393 -32.77 19.31 -11.82
C ASP A 393 -32.65 17.85 -11.30
N ILE A 394 -31.43 17.42 -10.97
CA ILE A 394 -31.15 16.10 -10.37
C ILE A 394 -31.82 15.98 -9.01
N LEU A 395 -31.66 16.99 -8.14
CA LEU A 395 -32.23 16.97 -6.79
C LEU A 395 -33.77 16.89 -6.83
N GLU A 396 -34.42 17.71 -7.65
CA GLU A 396 -35.87 17.68 -7.85
C GLU A 396 -36.35 16.31 -8.34
N ARG A 397 -35.66 15.75 -9.33
CA ARG A 397 -35.99 14.44 -9.90
C ARG A 397 -35.86 13.34 -8.86
N CYS A 398 -34.79 13.34 -8.08
CA CYS A 398 -34.57 12.31 -7.06
C CYS A 398 -35.56 12.43 -5.90
N ILE A 399 -35.91 13.65 -5.47
CA ILE A 399 -36.97 13.88 -4.48
C ILE A 399 -38.30 13.29 -4.97
N ASP A 400 -38.70 13.54 -6.22
CA ASP A 400 -39.93 13.00 -6.81
C ASP A 400 -39.93 11.46 -6.84
N ILE A 401 -38.84 10.84 -7.30
CA ILE A 401 -38.70 9.38 -7.35
C ILE A 401 -38.83 8.77 -5.95
N MET A 402 -38.06 9.25 -4.98
CA MET A 402 -38.06 8.66 -3.63
C MET A 402 -39.36 8.93 -2.87
N THR A 403 -40.00 10.09 -3.10
CA THR A 403 -41.31 10.39 -2.51
C THR A 403 -42.38 9.44 -3.05
N LYS A 404 -42.35 9.11 -4.35
CA LYS A 404 -43.27 8.13 -4.94
C LYS A 404 -43.04 6.71 -4.41
N LEU A 405 -41.79 6.32 -4.17
CA LEU A 405 -41.44 4.99 -3.66
C LEU A 405 -41.81 4.80 -2.19
N THR A 406 -41.56 5.81 -1.35
CA THR A 406 -41.69 5.67 0.11
C THR A 406 -42.96 6.30 0.69
N GLY A 407 -43.66 7.14 -0.09
CA GLY A 407 -44.78 7.94 0.37
C GLY A 407 -44.39 9.10 1.30
N LYS A 408 -43.08 9.32 1.53
CA LYS A 408 -42.53 10.38 2.38
C LYS A 408 -41.44 11.12 1.63
N ARG A 409 -41.31 12.43 1.88
CA ARG A 409 -40.19 13.20 1.34
C ARG A 409 -38.88 12.70 2.00
N PRO A 410 -37.82 12.42 1.23
CA PRO A 410 -36.52 12.06 1.81
C PRO A 410 -35.94 13.24 2.59
N VAL A 411 -35.22 12.94 3.67
CA VAL A 411 -34.66 13.95 4.61
C VAL A 411 -33.14 13.85 4.75
N GLY A 412 -32.52 12.88 4.08
CA GLY A 412 -31.07 12.73 4.03
C GLY A 412 -30.53 12.78 2.60
N TYR A 413 -29.31 13.25 2.47
CA TYR A 413 -28.53 13.33 1.24
C TYR A 413 -27.09 12.87 1.52
N ARG A 414 -26.49 12.19 0.55
CA ARG A 414 -25.05 11.94 0.51
C ARG A 414 -24.54 12.28 -0.87
N ALA A 415 -23.48 13.09 -0.95
CA ALA A 415 -22.87 13.42 -2.23
C ALA A 415 -22.12 12.19 -2.78
N PRO A 416 -22.28 11.86 -4.07
CA PRO A 416 -21.45 10.86 -4.75
C PRO A 416 -19.94 11.12 -4.56
N LEU A 417 -19.19 10.11 -4.08
CA LEU A 417 -17.78 10.20 -3.65
C LEU A 417 -17.46 11.37 -2.69
N TYR A 418 -18.41 11.77 -1.85
CA TYR A 418 -18.29 12.93 -0.95
C TYR A 418 -17.92 14.24 -1.68
N GLN A 419 -18.20 14.33 -2.99
CA GLN A 419 -17.93 15.51 -3.79
C GLN A 419 -19.07 16.51 -3.62
N VAL A 420 -19.02 17.30 -2.56
CA VAL A 420 -19.97 18.38 -2.25
C VAL A 420 -19.38 19.75 -2.58
N ARG A 421 -20.23 20.69 -2.99
CA ARG A 421 -19.89 22.11 -3.19
C ARG A 421 -20.71 22.98 -2.26
N GLU A 422 -20.28 24.23 -2.08
CA GLU A 422 -21.04 25.24 -1.36
C GLU A 422 -22.44 25.42 -1.97
N THR A 423 -22.54 25.42 -3.31
CA THR A 423 -23.82 25.48 -4.02
C THR A 423 -24.71 24.26 -3.78
N THR A 424 -24.12 23.10 -3.51
CA THR A 424 -24.88 21.90 -3.15
C THR A 424 -25.53 22.11 -1.78
N LEU A 425 -24.78 22.61 -0.79
CA LEU A 425 -25.31 22.95 0.54
C LEU A 425 -26.43 24.00 0.43
N ASP A 426 -26.23 25.06 -0.34
CA ASP A 426 -27.26 26.07 -0.61
C ASP A 426 -28.55 25.48 -1.17
N LEU A 427 -28.43 24.54 -2.12
CA LEU A 427 -29.59 23.86 -2.72
C LEU A 427 -30.26 22.96 -1.69
N LEU A 428 -29.51 22.16 -0.93
CA LEU A 428 -30.08 21.30 0.12
C LEU A 428 -30.88 22.13 1.12
N GLU A 429 -30.34 23.25 1.60
CA GLU A 429 -31.07 24.20 2.46
C GLU A 429 -32.35 24.72 1.81
N GLU A 430 -32.30 25.07 0.52
CA GLU A 430 -33.46 25.56 -0.24
C GLU A 430 -34.56 24.50 -0.37
N TYR A 431 -34.22 23.24 -0.66
CA TYR A 431 -35.22 22.16 -0.72
C TYR A 431 -35.70 21.71 0.67
N GLY A 432 -35.13 22.28 1.74
CA GLY A 432 -35.44 22.02 3.15
C GLY A 432 -36.54 22.89 3.76
N PHE A 433 -37.25 23.71 2.96
CA PHE A 433 -38.39 24.47 3.43
C PHE A 433 -39.66 23.60 3.54
N GLU A 434 -40.06 23.28 4.77
CA GLU A 434 -41.43 22.83 5.07
C GLU A 434 -42.41 24.02 4.92
N TYR A 435 -43.39 23.90 4.03
CA TYR A 435 -44.54 24.79 3.99
C TYR A 435 -45.81 24.06 4.50
N GLU A 436 -46.44 24.71 5.47
CA GLU A 436 -47.76 24.49 6.10
C GLU A 436 -48.04 23.18 6.86
N GLY A 437 -47.87 23.28 8.19
CA GLY A 437 -48.81 22.68 9.15
C GLY A 437 -48.21 21.62 10.07
N GLN A 438 -47.62 22.09 11.17
CA GLN A 438 -47.16 21.34 12.36
C GLN A 438 -45.67 20.93 12.37
N SER A 439 -44.85 21.86 12.87
CA SER A 439 -43.74 21.69 13.83
C SER A 439 -43.02 20.32 13.86
N THR A 440 -41.78 20.26 13.36
CA THR A 440 -40.55 20.14 14.17
C THR A 440 -39.32 20.03 13.27
N HIS A 441 -38.20 20.61 13.72
CA HIS A 441 -36.93 20.74 13.02
C HIS A 441 -36.46 19.46 12.30
N LEU A 442 -36.54 19.45 10.98
CA LEU A 442 -35.84 18.48 10.13
C LEU A 442 -34.72 19.22 9.41
N GLY A 443 -33.56 19.34 10.08
CA GLY A 443 -32.30 19.60 9.39
C GLY A 443 -32.08 18.47 8.38
N GLN A 444 -31.83 18.82 7.13
CA GLN A 444 -31.41 17.82 6.16
C GLN A 444 -30.05 17.29 6.56
N ILE A 445 -29.87 15.99 6.34
CA ILE A 445 -28.60 15.33 6.59
C ILE A 445 -27.74 15.47 5.37
N ASP A 446 -26.59 16.09 5.52
CA ASP A 446 -25.45 15.78 4.68
C ASP A 446 -24.56 14.78 5.44
N SER A 447 -24.00 13.83 4.71
CA SER A 447 -23.09 12.80 5.20
C SER A 447 -21.94 12.73 4.21
N SER A 448 -21.30 13.88 4.00
CA SER A 448 -20.25 14.11 3.01
C SER A 448 -19.11 14.98 3.53
N LEU A 449 -19.28 15.67 4.67
CA LEU A 449 -18.27 16.51 5.29
C LEU A 449 -17.57 15.78 6.44
N THR A 450 -16.30 16.13 6.65
CA THR A 450 -15.38 15.38 7.53
C THR A 450 -14.75 16.24 8.62
N ASP A 451 -15.34 17.40 8.91
CA ASP A 451 -14.85 18.36 9.91
C ASP A 451 -14.82 17.74 11.31
N HIS A 452 -15.74 16.82 11.57
CA HIS A 452 -15.74 15.93 12.72
C HIS A 452 -15.80 14.48 12.25
N ASP A 453 -15.47 13.53 13.13
CA ASP A 453 -15.48 12.10 12.83
C ASP A 453 -16.51 11.31 13.64
N CYS A 454 -16.83 11.75 14.85
CA CYS A 454 -17.72 11.04 15.79
C CYS A 454 -18.72 11.94 16.51
N GLN A 455 -18.88 13.19 16.06
CA GLN A 455 -19.84 14.16 16.58
C GLN A 455 -20.60 14.79 15.41
N PRO A 456 -21.94 14.84 15.42
CA PRO A 456 -22.69 15.66 14.48
C PRO A 456 -22.34 17.14 14.64
N PHE A 457 -22.49 17.91 13.57
CA PHE A 457 -22.24 19.35 13.55
C PHE A 457 -23.08 20.05 12.48
N PHE A 458 -23.15 21.37 12.49
CA PHE A 458 -23.81 22.10 11.40
C PHE A 458 -22.88 22.24 10.20
N ALA A 459 -23.41 21.97 9.01
CA ALA A 459 -22.66 22.19 7.79
C ALA A 459 -22.20 23.66 7.72
N PRO A 460 -20.91 23.92 7.54
CA PRO A 460 -20.37 25.26 7.66
C PRO A 460 -20.59 26.07 6.37
N HIS A 461 -21.08 27.30 6.50
CA HIS A 461 -21.07 28.28 5.41
C HIS A 461 -19.67 28.87 5.26
N ARG A 462 -18.87 28.31 4.34
CA ARG A 462 -17.52 28.78 4.05
C ARG A 462 -17.42 29.32 2.62
N PRO A 463 -16.67 30.41 2.39
CA PRO A 463 -16.35 30.81 1.03
C PRO A 463 -15.46 29.74 0.36
N PRO A 464 -15.59 29.52 -0.96
CA PRO A 464 -14.77 28.55 -1.67
C PRO A 464 -13.28 28.81 -1.51
N LEU A 465 -12.55 27.81 -1.01
CA LEU A 465 -11.10 27.90 -0.84
C LEU A 465 -10.40 27.98 -2.20
N GLN A 466 -9.41 28.86 -2.31
CA GLN A 466 -8.65 29.06 -3.53
C GLN A 466 -7.32 28.29 -3.48
N PRO A 467 -7.06 27.33 -4.39
CA PRO A 467 -5.77 26.66 -4.48
C PRO A 467 -4.63 27.62 -4.78
N ILE A 468 -3.40 27.22 -4.43
CA ILE A 468 -2.19 28.00 -4.70
C ILE A 468 -2.00 28.17 -6.21
N ASP A 469 -1.96 29.43 -6.67
CA ASP A 469 -1.58 29.77 -8.04
C ASP A 469 -0.09 30.14 -8.11
N TYR A 470 0.77 29.16 -8.36
CA TYR A 470 2.24 29.34 -8.45
C TYR A 470 2.72 30.34 -9.50
N ARG A 471 1.84 30.88 -10.35
CA ARG A 471 2.16 31.97 -11.30
C ARG A 471 2.13 33.35 -10.62
N LYS A 472 1.55 33.46 -9.42
CA LYS A 472 1.46 34.71 -8.64
C LYS A 472 2.58 34.79 -7.60
N PRO A 473 2.88 35.98 -7.06
CA PRO A 473 3.79 36.10 -5.92
C PRO A 473 3.25 35.36 -4.70
N ALA A 474 4.14 34.80 -3.87
CA ALA A 474 3.73 34.02 -2.69
C ALA A 474 2.78 34.76 -1.74
N SER A 475 2.83 36.09 -1.70
CA SER A 475 1.90 36.91 -0.93
C SER A 475 0.42 36.69 -1.30
N SER A 476 0.12 36.12 -2.47
CA SER A 476 -1.27 35.83 -2.87
C SER A 476 -1.85 34.56 -2.25
N TRP A 477 -1.08 33.77 -1.51
CA TRP A 477 -1.57 32.59 -0.76
C TRP A 477 -1.02 32.48 0.66
N MET A 478 -0.05 33.33 1.05
CA MET A 478 0.46 33.43 2.44
C MET A 478 -0.51 34.22 3.35
N HIS A 479 -1.76 33.79 3.39
CA HIS A 479 -2.78 34.28 4.32
C HIS A 479 -3.53 33.07 4.92
N PRO A 480 -4.08 33.17 6.14
CA PRO A 480 -4.86 32.10 6.73
C PRO A 480 -6.16 31.85 5.93
N ILE A 481 -6.84 30.75 6.26
CA ILE A 481 -8.21 30.50 5.83
C ILE A 481 -9.09 31.66 6.35
N PRO A 482 -9.99 32.25 5.54
CA PRO A 482 -10.88 33.30 6.01
C PRO A 482 -11.73 32.84 7.21
N ASP A 483 -11.92 33.72 8.19
CA ASP A 483 -12.84 33.43 9.30
C ASP A 483 -14.26 33.28 8.76
N SER A 484 -14.92 32.18 9.12
CA SER A 484 -16.32 31.89 8.76
C SER A 484 -17.30 32.95 9.27
N SER A 485 -16.91 33.75 10.27
CA SER A 485 -17.73 34.82 10.86
C SER A 485 -17.75 36.13 10.06
N SER A 486 -17.03 36.23 8.94
CA SER A 486 -16.92 37.48 8.17
C SER A 486 -18.02 37.69 7.12
N ASP A 487 -18.82 36.66 6.80
CA ASP A 487 -20.06 36.81 6.04
C ASP A 487 -21.22 37.09 7.01
N THR A 488 -21.26 38.33 7.51
CA THR A 488 -22.43 38.88 8.21
C THR A 488 -23.54 39.29 7.24
N ASP A 489 -23.66 38.66 6.07
CA ASP A 489 -24.90 38.77 5.30
C ASP A 489 -25.87 37.71 5.82
N SER A 490 -26.34 37.98 7.03
CA SER A 490 -27.51 37.34 7.62
C SER A 490 -28.74 37.69 6.77
N THR A 491 -28.87 37.10 5.58
CA THR A 491 -30.05 37.29 4.72
C THR A 491 -30.45 36.02 3.99
N SER A 492 -31.03 35.08 4.72
CA SER A 492 -32.41 34.61 4.47
C SER A 492 -32.71 33.47 5.43
N GLY A 493 -33.96 33.30 5.84
CA GLY A 493 -34.37 32.31 6.85
C GLY A 493 -34.23 30.84 6.43
N ARG A 494 -33.09 30.42 5.88
CA ARG A 494 -32.67 29.05 5.59
C ARG A 494 -32.34 28.33 6.89
N ARG A 495 -32.71 27.06 6.99
CA ARG A 495 -32.39 26.20 8.14
C ARG A 495 -31.02 25.59 7.93
N GLU A 496 -30.20 25.59 8.98
CA GLU A 496 -28.87 24.97 8.95
C GLU A 496 -28.98 23.45 8.75
N LEU A 497 -28.08 22.89 7.94
CA LEU A 497 -27.98 21.45 7.68
C LEU A 497 -27.23 20.76 8.82
N VAL A 498 -27.70 19.58 9.22
CA VAL A 498 -27.01 18.76 10.21
C VAL A 498 -26.13 17.76 9.48
N GLU A 499 -24.83 17.85 9.67
CA GLU A 499 -23.90 16.84 9.18
C GLU A 499 -23.88 15.63 10.11
N ILE A 500 -24.09 14.45 9.56
CA ILE A 500 -23.78 13.17 10.21
C ILE A 500 -22.47 12.65 9.61
N PRO A 501 -21.31 12.93 10.26
CA PRO A 501 -20.04 12.69 9.63
C PRO A 501 -19.80 11.22 9.32
N CYS A 502 -19.29 11.01 8.12
CA CYS A 502 -18.68 9.78 7.67
C CYS A 502 -17.42 10.12 6.89
N ASN A 503 -16.52 9.16 6.68
CA ASN A 503 -15.30 9.39 5.94
C ASN A 503 -14.79 8.10 5.31
N TYR A 504 -13.72 8.19 4.53
CA TYR A 504 -13.08 7.07 3.84
C TYR A 504 -12.58 5.92 4.75
N TYR A 505 -12.45 6.15 6.06
CA TYR A 505 -12.08 5.10 7.02
C TYR A 505 -13.30 4.38 7.63
N MET A 506 -14.50 4.86 7.34
CA MET A 506 -15.78 4.33 7.83
C MET A 506 -16.56 3.57 6.76
N GLU A 507 -15.95 3.25 5.63
CA GLU A 507 -16.62 2.63 4.49
C GLU A 507 -15.88 1.40 3.97
N ASP A 508 -16.60 0.53 3.26
CA ASP A 508 -16.11 -0.75 2.78
C ASP A 508 -15.52 -0.69 1.35
N MET A 509 -16.05 0.16 0.47
CA MET A 509 -15.74 0.15 -0.96
C MET A 509 -14.31 0.61 -1.23
N THR A 510 -13.89 1.78 -0.74
CA THR A 510 -12.54 2.32 -1.01
C THR A 510 -11.40 1.32 -0.76
N PRO A 511 -11.36 0.57 0.37
CA PRO A 511 -10.32 -0.43 0.59
C PRO A 511 -10.56 -1.78 -0.13
N MET A 512 -11.82 -2.23 -0.26
CA MET A 512 -12.12 -3.62 -0.63
C MET A 512 -12.75 -3.81 -2.01
N GLN A 513 -13.12 -2.74 -2.72
CA GLN A 513 -13.59 -2.80 -4.09
C GLN A 513 -12.46 -2.54 -5.08
N PHE A 514 -12.25 -3.46 -6.01
CA PHE A 514 -11.34 -3.24 -7.13
C PHE A 514 -12.05 -2.49 -8.25
N LEU A 515 -11.60 -1.27 -8.53
CA LEU A 515 -12.01 -0.47 -9.68
C LEU A 515 -10.84 -0.41 -10.70
N PRO A 516 -10.96 -1.00 -11.90
CA PRO A 516 -9.82 -1.23 -12.80
C PRO A 516 -9.22 0.05 -13.39
N HIS A 517 -10.01 1.11 -13.51
CA HIS A 517 -9.62 2.36 -14.20
C HIS A 517 -9.31 3.50 -13.23
N VAL A 518 -9.24 3.19 -11.93
CA VAL A 518 -8.94 4.16 -10.87
C VAL A 518 -7.51 3.92 -10.39
N HIS A 519 -6.62 4.89 -10.59
CA HIS A 519 -5.19 4.72 -10.33
C HIS A 519 -4.83 4.39 -8.87
N ASN A 520 -5.65 4.86 -7.92
CA ASN A 520 -5.52 4.61 -6.48
C ASN A 520 -6.44 3.48 -5.97
N SER A 521 -6.93 2.64 -6.87
CA SER A 521 -7.78 1.48 -6.55
C SER A 521 -7.03 0.45 -5.71
N HIS A 522 -7.75 -0.16 -4.76
CA HIS A 522 -7.25 -1.25 -3.93
C HIS A 522 -7.94 -2.56 -4.31
N GLY A 523 -8.93 -3.01 -3.53
CA GLY A 523 -9.75 -4.18 -3.86
C GLY A 523 -9.28 -5.52 -3.29
N TYR A 524 -8.10 -5.57 -2.67
CA TYR A 524 -7.53 -6.79 -2.10
C TYR A 524 -7.12 -6.64 -0.63
N VAL A 525 -7.59 -5.59 0.04
CA VAL A 525 -7.35 -5.40 1.48
C VAL A 525 -8.10 -6.49 2.25
N ASP A 526 -7.42 -7.13 3.20
CA ASP A 526 -8.00 -8.23 3.98
C ASP A 526 -9.16 -7.74 4.87
N VAL A 527 -10.26 -8.50 4.84
CA VAL A 527 -11.48 -8.19 5.60
C VAL A 527 -11.25 -8.14 7.11
N ARG A 528 -10.25 -8.85 7.65
CA ARG A 528 -9.94 -8.79 9.10
C ARG A 528 -9.24 -7.50 9.46
N SER A 529 -8.43 -6.95 8.55
CA SER A 529 -7.78 -5.66 8.75
C SER A 529 -8.81 -4.53 8.85
N ILE A 530 -9.80 -4.49 7.96
CA ILE A 530 -10.88 -3.49 8.01
C ILE A 530 -11.75 -3.69 9.25
N GLU A 531 -12.17 -4.92 9.53
CA GLU A 531 -12.95 -5.24 10.74
C GLU A 531 -12.23 -4.80 12.02
N GLN A 532 -10.91 -5.01 12.11
CA GLN A 532 -10.13 -4.62 13.28
C GLN A 532 -9.97 -3.10 13.37
N MET A 533 -9.71 -2.42 12.25
CA MET A 533 -9.61 -0.96 12.19
C MET A 533 -10.90 -0.30 12.71
N TRP A 534 -12.07 -0.79 12.30
CA TRP A 534 -13.35 -0.28 12.78
C TRP A 534 -13.57 -0.54 14.27
N LYS A 535 -13.15 -1.70 14.80
CA LYS A 535 -13.23 -2.00 16.23
C LYS A 535 -12.31 -1.11 17.05
N ASP A 536 -11.07 -0.90 16.60
CA ASP A 536 -10.09 -0.07 17.29
C ASP A 536 -10.59 1.38 17.38
N ARG A 537 -11.19 1.88 16.30
CA ARG A 537 -11.85 3.19 16.28
C ARG A 537 -13.02 3.27 17.26
N PHE A 538 -13.94 2.30 17.24
CA PHE A 538 -15.07 2.25 18.17
C PHE A 538 -14.60 2.26 19.62
N LEU A 539 -13.59 1.45 19.95
CA LEU A 539 -13.03 1.38 21.30
C LEU A 539 -12.41 2.71 21.74
N TRP A 540 -11.70 3.39 20.85
CA TRP A 540 -11.14 4.70 21.15
C TRP A 540 -12.25 5.73 21.43
N ILE A 541 -13.26 5.82 20.56
CA ILE A 541 -14.41 6.72 20.71
C ILE A 541 -15.14 6.45 22.03
N ARG A 542 -15.42 5.18 22.31
CA ARG A 542 -16.07 4.75 23.56
C ARG A 542 -15.34 5.23 24.82
N GLU A 543 -14.01 5.25 24.79
CA GLU A 543 -13.17 5.58 25.94
C GLU A 543 -12.94 7.09 26.12
N HIS A 544 -13.04 7.89 25.05
CA HIS A 544 -12.58 9.28 25.05
C HIS A 544 -13.68 10.30 24.75
N GLU A 545 -14.77 9.89 24.12
CA GLU A 545 -15.80 10.82 23.62
C GLU A 545 -17.06 10.83 24.48
N THR A 546 -17.74 11.98 24.47
CA THR A 546 -19.01 12.19 25.18
C THR A 546 -20.17 12.23 24.20
N ASN A 547 -21.21 11.42 24.46
CA ASN A 547 -22.37 11.21 23.57
C ASN A 547 -21.99 10.99 22.08
N PRO A 548 -21.00 10.14 21.75
CA PRO A 548 -20.54 10.03 20.38
C PRO A 548 -21.51 9.30 19.47
N ILE A 549 -21.35 9.54 18.17
CA ILE A 549 -21.89 8.73 17.10
C ILE A 549 -20.81 7.82 16.51
N PHE A 550 -21.22 6.71 15.92
CA PHE A 550 -20.36 5.78 15.19
C PHE A 550 -21.03 5.36 13.89
N THR A 551 -20.55 5.89 12.77
CA THR A 551 -21.11 5.63 11.45
C THR A 551 -20.30 4.55 10.73
N ILE A 552 -20.99 3.66 10.01
CA ILE A 552 -20.41 2.70 9.07
C ILE A 552 -21.18 2.77 7.77
N ILE A 553 -20.46 2.89 6.66
CA ILE A 553 -20.99 2.85 5.31
C ILE A 553 -20.70 1.47 4.70
N MET A 554 -21.72 0.90 4.08
CA MET A 554 -21.63 -0.34 3.33
C MET A 554 -22.14 -0.10 1.91
N HIS A 555 -21.60 -0.83 0.95
CA HIS A 555 -22.12 -0.82 -0.42
C HIS A 555 -22.55 -2.23 -0.79
N PRO A 556 -23.74 -2.46 -1.37
CA PRO A 556 -24.13 -3.77 -1.91
C PRO A 556 -23.11 -4.30 -2.93
N ASP A 557 -22.44 -3.41 -3.65
CA ASP A 557 -21.30 -3.67 -4.52
C ASP A 557 -20.20 -4.46 -3.81
N THR A 558 -19.87 -4.07 -2.58
CA THR A 558 -18.72 -4.58 -1.82
C THR A 558 -19.16 -5.52 -0.70
N SER A 559 -19.94 -5.02 0.26
CA SER A 559 -20.50 -5.80 1.37
C SER A 559 -21.45 -6.93 0.94
N GLY A 560 -21.98 -6.89 -0.29
CA GLY A 560 -22.74 -7.99 -0.86
C GLY A 560 -21.87 -9.18 -1.32
N MET A 561 -20.56 -8.99 -1.46
CA MET A 561 -19.63 -10.05 -1.87
C MET A 561 -19.54 -11.16 -0.82
N ALA A 562 -19.39 -12.41 -1.30
CA ALA A 562 -19.48 -13.59 -0.43
C ALA A 562 -18.43 -13.63 0.70
N HIS A 563 -17.24 -13.06 0.48
CA HIS A 563 -16.17 -13.02 1.48
C HIS A 563 -16.27 -11.79 2.41
N VAL A 564 -16.96 -10.72 1.99
CA VAL A 564 -17.13 -9.48 2.76
C VAL A 564 -18.39 -9.52 3.62
N ILE A 565 -19.49 -10.13 3.16
CA ILE A 565 -20.75 -10.11 3.92
C ILE A 565 -20.63 -10.71 5.32
N GLY A 566 -19.79 -11.73 5.48
CA GLY A 566 -19.49 -12.31 6.79
C GLY A 566 -18.73 -11.34 7.71
N MET A 567 -17.96 -10.40 7.17
CA MET A 567 -17.29 -9.34 7.93
C MET A 567 -18.28 -8.33 8.50
N VAL A 568 -19.17 -7.79 7.66
CA VAL A 568 -20.16 -6.81 8.13
C VAL A 568 -21.16 -7.44 9.10
N GLU A 569 -21.57 -8.70 8.91
CA GLU A 569 -22.41 -9.40 9.90
C GLU A 569 -21.69 -9.54 11.25
N ARG A 570 -20.38 -9.86 11.26
CA ARG A 570 -19.59 -9.92 12.49
C ARG A 570 -19.46 -8.57 13.15
N MET A 571 -19.26 -7.50 12.38
CA MET A 571 -19.17 -6.14 12.92
C MET A 571 -20.48 -5.73 13.59
N VAL A 572 -21.62 -5.91 12.93
CA VAL A 572 -22.95 -5.62 13.50
C VAL A 572 -23.18 -6.41 14.79
N ARG A 573 -22.91 -7.72 14.78
CA ARG A 573 -23.07 -8.56 15.99
C ARG A 573 -22.12 -8.17 17.11
N TRP A 574 -20.91 -7.75 16.78
CA TRP A 574 -19.94 -7.25 17.76
C TRP A 574 -20.42 -5.95 18.40
N LEU A 575 -20.95 -5.01 17.61
CA LEU A 575 -21.58 -3.79 18.13
C LEU A 575 -22.78 -4.11 19.04
N GLN A 576 -23.64 -5.05 18.65
CA GLN A 576 -24.76 -5.52 19.48
C GLN A 576 -24.32 -6.15 20.80
N SER A 577 -23.12 -6.74 20.86
CA SER A 577 -22.61 -7.38 22.08
C SER A 577 -22.32 -6.41 23.23
N TRP A 578 -22.28 -5.10 22.94
CA TRP A 578 -22.14 -4.05 23.94
C TRP A 578 -23.46 -3.69 24.63
N GLY A 579 -24.58 -4.31 24.26
CA GLY A 579 -25.87 -4.17 24.94
C GLY A 579 -26.36 -2.73 24.99
N ASP A 580 -26.77 -2.27 26.17
CA ASP A 580 -27.38 -0.95 26.38
C ASP A 580 -26.42 0.24 26.12
N GLU A 581 -25.12 -0.01 25.97
CA GLU A 581 -24.15 1.02 25.58
C GLU A 581 -24.29 1.42 24.09
N VAL A 582 -24.88 0.57 23.25
CA VAL A 582 -25.00 0.79 21.80
C VAL A 582 -26.46 0.92 21.37
N GLU A 583 -26.76 1.97 20.62
CA GLU A 583 -28.08 2.22 20.07
C GLU A 583 -28.01 2.40 18.55
N PHE A 584 -28.54 1.43 17.80
CA PHE A 584 -28.70 1.56 16.33
C PHE A 584 -29.89 2.46 16.02
N MET A 585 -29.69 3.43 15.13
CA MET A 585 -30.73 4.35 14.67
C MET A 585 -30.47 4.81 13.24
N GLN A 586 -31.54 5.25 12.58
CA GLN A 586 -31.45 5.85 11.24
C GLN A 586 -30.69 7.19 11.33
N ALA A 587 -30.02 7.59 10.25
CA ALA A 587 -29.32 8.87 10.18
C ALA A 587 -30.28 10.03 10.52
N GLY A 588 -31.50 10.03 9.95
CA GLY A 588 -32.58 10.98 10.25
C GLY A 588 -32.91 11.09 11.74
N GLU A 589 -32.97 9.96 12.43
CA GLU A 589 -33.23 9.90 13.87
C GLU A 589 -32.05 10.45 14.67
N MET A 590 -30.82 10.18 14.24
CA MET A 590 -29.60 10.69 14.85
C MET A 590 -29.51 12.22 14.74
N ALA A 591 -29.82 12.80 13.58
CA ALA A 591 -29.84 14.25 13.42
C ALA A 591 -30.90 14.91 14.32
N ARG A 592 -32.13 14.37 14.36
CA ARG A 592 -33.18 14.87 15.25
C ARG A 592 -32.82 14.76 16.72
N TRP A 593 -32.20 13.65 17.11
CA TRP A 593 -31.70 13.45 18.46
C TRP A 593 -30.69 14.54 18.83
N TRP A 594 -29.71 14.78 17.96
CA TRP A 594 -28.65 15.73 18.22
C TRP A 594 -29.19 17.17 18.29
N LEU A 595 -30.10 17.55 17.38
CA LEU A 595 -30.79 18.83 17.43
C LEU A 595 -31.52 19.03 18.77
N ALA A 596 -32.28 18.03 19.23
CA ALA A 596 -33.02 18.12 20.48
C ALA A 596 -32.11 18.24 21.73
N GLU A 597 -30.91 17.66 21.72
CA GLU A 597 -29.94 17.83 22.82
C GLU A 597 -29.23 19.18 22.80
N ASN A 598 -29.15 19.84 21.63
CA ASN A 598 -28.47 21.13 21.47
C ASN A 598 -29.45 22.31 21.42
N GLU A 599 -30.76 22.12 21.65
CA GLU A 599 -31.80 23.16 21.61
C GLU A 599 -31.58 24.33 22.61
N GLU A 600 -30.73 24.21 23.63
CA GLU A 600 -30.41 25.30 24.59
C GLU A 600 -29.29 26.27 24.12
N ASP A 601 -28.55 25.95 23.05
CA ASP A 601 -27.46 26.79 22.50
C ASP A 601 -27.93 27.70 21.32
N TRP A 602 -29.25 27.89 21.16
CA TRP A 602 -29.89 28.69 20.08
C TRP A 602 -30.57 29.97 20.56
#